data_AF-L9KQQ4-F1
#
_entry.id   AF-L9KQQ4-F1
#
_cell.length_a   1.000
_cell.length_b   1.000
_cell.length_c   1.000
_cell.angle_alpha   90.00
_cell.angle_beta   90.00
_cell.angle_gamma   90.00
#
_symmetry.space_group_name_H-M   'P 1'
#
loop_
_entity.id
_entity.type
_entity.pdbx_description
1 polymer ?
#
loop_
_entity_poly.entity_id
_entity_poly.type
_entity_poly.pdbx_seq_one_letter_code
_entity_poly.pdbx_strand_id
1 'polypeptide(L)'
;MSTQSSLAAVGPAATMFSCVRPYEDQNYAALKRACLRKKVLFEDAHFPATDDSLYYKATPGPAVRWQRPKDICEDPRLFVDGISSHDLHQGQVGNCWFVAACSSLASRESLWQKGGADGAAEHRALSLPGSMWRLATGPWTHLQREGSRPRLREPRGPLSSWTLAEQQPSAMAEAGPQKPQLDMPLVLDEDLTKQMRLRVESLKQRGEKRQDGEKLLRPAEAVYRLDFIQQQKLQFERWDVVLDKPGKVTITGTSQNWTPDLTNLMTRQLLDPAAIFWRKEDSEAMDWNEADAQEFGERLSDLAKIRKVMYFLITFGEGVEPANLKASVVFNQL
;
A
#
# COMPACT_ATOMS: atom_id res chain seq x y z
N MET A 1 33.70 52.37 36.56
CA MET A 1 33.87 51.07 37.25
C MET A 1 32.72 50.19 36.78
N SER A 2 32.97 49.36 35.76
CA SER A 2 33.10 47.89 35.90
C SER A 2 31.69 47.25 35.94
N THR A 3 31.25 46.35 35.06
CA THR A 3 31.94 45.32 34.26
C THR A 3 30.96 44.75 33.21
N GLN A 4 31.50 44.33 32.06
CA GLN A 4 30.83 43.50 31.05
C GLN A 4 30.49 42.11 31.60
N SER A 5 29.44 41.46 31.07
CA SER A 5 29.57 40.08 30.56
C SER A 5 28.51 39.76 29.51
N SER A 6 28.98 39.14 28.44
CA SER A 6 28.31 38.73 27.21
C SER A 6 27.59 37.39 27.36
N LEU A 7 26.51 37.15 26.61
CA LEU A 7 26.24 35.82 26.02
C LEU A 7 25.19 35.88 24.90
N ALA A 8 25.71 35.63 23.69
CA ALA A 8 25.17 34.85 22.58
C ALA A 8 23.82 35.20 21.91
N ALA A 9 23.93 35.45 20.61
CA ALA A 9 22.86 35.47 19.62
C ALA A 9 22.16 34.11 19.48
N VAL A 10 20.85 34.13 19.20
CA VAL A 10 20.18 33.15 18.32
C VAL A 10 19.14 33.89 17.49
N GLY A 11 19.34 33.90 16.17
CA GLY A 11 18.40 34.38 15.18
C GLY A 11 17.25 33.40 14.87
N PRO A 12 16.47 33.64 13.81
CA PRO A 12 15.01 33.53 13.79
C PRO A 12 14.51 32.16 13.30
N ALA A 13 13.61 31.48 14.04
CA ALA A 13 12.95 30.26 13.53
C ALA A 13 11.71 29.77 14.33
N ALA A 14 10.93 30.63 14.99
CA ALA A 14 9.86 30.16 15.90
C ALA A 14 8.49 30.80 15.66
N THR A 15 8.01 30.87 14.41
CA THR A 15 6.60 31.23 14.16
C THR A 15 6.07 30.70 12.83
N MET A 16 5.99 29.38 12.66
CA MET A 16 5.34 28.81 11.46
C MET A 16 4.40 27.63 11.68
N PHE A 17 3.88 27.40 12.89
CA PHE A 17 2.72 26.51 13.08
C PHE A 17 1.89 26.91 14.31
N SER A 18 0.93 27.83 14.16
CA SER A 18 -0.11 28.09 15.19
C SER A 18 -1.55 28.03 14.69
N CYS A 19 -1.80 27.60 13.45
CA CYS A 19 -3.16 27.57 12.90
C CYS A 19 -3.78 26.16 12.96
N VAL A 20 -4.10 25.67 14.16
CA VAL A 20 -5.12 24.62 14.30
C VAL A 20 -6.44 25.33 14.58
N ARG A 21 -7.26 25.54 13.55
CA ARG A 21 -8.60 26.09 13.74
C ARG A 21 -9.50 24.99 14.32
N PRO A 22 -10.21 25.23 15.44
CA PRO A 22 -11.21 24.30 15.91
C PRO A 22 -12.31 24.16 14.87
N TYR A 23 -12.71 22.92 14.60
CA TYR A 23 -13.85 22.61 13.74
C TYR A 23 -15.14 22.82 14.55
N GLU A 24 -16.09 23.58 14.03
CA GLU A 24 -17.37 23.91 14.70
C GLU A 24 -17.17 24.40 16.15
N ASP A 25 -16.12 25.21 16.37
CA ASP A 25 -15.73 25.78 17.68
C ASP A 25 -15.51 24.75 18.81
N GLN A 26 -15.32 23.46 18.48
CA GLN A 26 -15.09 22.41 19.46
C GLN A 26 -13.66 22.47 20.02
N ASN A 27 -13.53 22.79 21.31
CA ASN A 27 -12.24 22.74 22.03
C ASN A 27 -12.08 21.41 22.79
N TYR A 28 -11.18 20.56 22.30
CA TYR A 28 -10.89 19.24 22.89
C TYR A 28 -10.55 19.29 24.39
N ALA A 29 -9.64 20.18 24.79
CA ALA A 29 -9.19 20.24 26.18
C ALA A 29 -10.33 20.64 27.12
N ALA A 30 -11.19 21.56 26.69
CA ALA A 30 -12.36 21.97 27.44
C ALA A 30 -13.40 20.84 27.56
N LEU A 31 -13.71 20.18 26.44
CA LEU A 31 -14.68 19.07 26.37
C LEU A 31 -14.22 17.87 27.21
N LYS A 32 -12.95 17.47 27.10
CA LYS A 32 -12.37 16.38 27.91
C LYS A 32 -12.47 16.69 29.40
N ARG A 33 -12.08 17.90 29.82
CA ARG A 33 -12.19 18.33 31.22
C ARG A 33 -13.64 18.31 31.70
N ALA A 34 -14.59 18.76 30.89
CA ALA A 34 -16.01 18.75 31.25
C ALA A 34 -16.55 17.32 31.46
N CYS A 35 -16.22 16.39 30.56
CA CYS A 35 -16.65 14.99 30.64
C CYS A 35 -16.04 14.28 31.86
N LEU A 36 -14.73 14.48 32.09
CA LEU A 36 -14.04 13.92 33.26
C LEU A 36 -14.62 14.44 34.59
N ARG A 37 -14.93 15.75 34.67
CA ARG A 37 -15.58 16.34 35.86
C ARG A 37 -16.96 15.74 36.13
N LYS A 38 -17.74 15.52 35.07
CA LYS A 38 -19.10 14.97 35.16
C LYS A 38 -19.12 13.44 35.27
N LYS A 39 -17.97 12.77 35.13
CA LYS A 39 -17.84 11.30 35.05
C LYS A 39 -18.75 10.67 33.98
N VAL A 40 -18.98 11.40 32.89
CA VAL A 40 -19.74 10.92 31.74
C VAL A 40 -18.81 10.71 30.56
N LEU A 41 -19.18 9.79 29.66
CA LEU A 41 -18.48 9.61 28.40
C LEU A 41 -18.92 10.71 27.42
N PHE A 42 -18.01 11.11 26.54
CA PHE A 42 -18.31 12.12 25.52
C PHE A 42 -19.25 11.55 24.46
N GLU A 43 -20.15 12.40 23.98
CA GLU A 43 -21.07 12.18 22.86
C GLU A 43 -21.00 13.43 21.95
N ASP A 44 -20.73 13.24 20.66
CA ASP A 44 -20.59 14.34 19.70
C ASP A 44 -21.95 14.75 19.14
N ALA A 45 -22.40 15.97 19.46
CA ALA A 45 -23.64 16.51 18.93
C ALA A 45 -23.61 16.73 17.41
N HIS A 46 -22.42 16.93 16.82
CA HIS A 46 -22.26 17.14 15.37
C HIS A 46 -22.03 15.83 14.60
N PHE A 47 -22.03 14.68 15.29
CA PHE A 47 -21.93 13.35 14.69
C PHE A 47 -22.58 12.31 15.60
N PRO A 48 -23.91 12.32 15.70
CA PRO A 48 -24.62 11.40 16.57
C PRO A 48 -24.41 9.96 16.10
N ALA A 49 -24.50 9.01 17.04
CA ALA A 49 -24.44 7.58 16.76
C ALA A 49 -25.77 7.08 16.15
N THR A 50 -26.17 7.63 15.01
CA THR A 50 -27.41 7.33 14.28
C THR A 50 -27.14 7.11 12.80
N ASP A 51 -28.11 6.57 12.07
CA ASP A 51 -27.99 6.28 10.64
C ASP A 51 -27.76 7.55 9.79
N ASP A 52 -28.17 8.73 10.28
CA ASP A 52 -27.91 10.02 9.64
C ASP A 52 -26.41 10.33 9.52
N SER A 53 -25.58 9.79 10.42
CA SER A 53 -24.13 9.92 10.36
C SER A 53 -23.48 8.91 9.39
N LEU A 54 -24.22 7.90 8.94
CA LEU A 54 -23.74 6.83 8.06
C LEU A 54 -24.16 7.01 6.60
N TYR A 55 -25.37 7.53 6.35
CA TYR A 55 -25.97 7.54 5.02
C TYR A 55 -26.45 8.94 4.59
N TYR A 56 -26.08 9.35 3.37
CA TYR A 56 -26.51 10.65 2.80
C TYR A 56 -28.00 10.71 2.42
N LYS A 57 -28.66 9.57 2.27
CA LYS A 57 -30.09 9.45 1.95
C LYS A 57 -30.68 8.36 2.84
N ALA A 58 -31.97 8.47 3.17
CA ALA A 58 -32.75 7.48 3.92
C ALA A 58 -32.97 6.15 3.16
N THR A 59 -31.94 5.67 2.45
CA THR A 59 -31.91 4.35 1.86
C THR A 59 -31.56 3.39 2.98
N PRO A 60 -32.41 2.41 3.32
CA PRO A 60 -32.16 1.52 4.43
C PRO A 60 -30.88 0.71 4.17
N GLY A 61 -29.81 1.07 4.86
CA GLY A 61 -28.60 0.27 4.96
C GLY A 61 -28.82 -0.96 5.85
N PRO A 62 -27.84 -1.88 5.91
CA PRO A 62 -27.87 -2.95 6.90
C PRO A 62 -27.97 -2.36 8.31
N ALA A 63 -28.69 -3.01 9.22
CA ALA A 63 -28.83 -2.55 10.60
C ALA A 63 -27.45 -2.46 11.27
N VAL A 64 -27.08 -1.26 11.71
CA VAL A 64 -25.79 -0.99 12.37
C VAL A 64 -25.99 -0.82 13.86
N ARG A 65 -25.12 -1.44 14.66
CA ARG A 65 -25.04 -1.24 16.11
C ARG A 65 -23.78 -0.46 16.46
N TRP A 66 -23.95 0.72 17.05
CA TRP A 66 -22.87 1.56 17.55
C TRP A 66 -22.39 1.03 18.90
N GLN A 67 -21.08 0.77 19.03
CA GLN A 67 -20.46 0.23 20.25
C GLN A 67 -19.15 0.97 20.57
N ARG A 68 -18.84 1.16 21.86
CA ARG A 68 -17.55 1.75 22.26
C ARG A 68 -16.46 0.67 22.26
N PRO A 69 -15.17 1.01 22.14
CA PRO A 69 -14.09 0.01 22.12
C PRO A 69 -14.10 -0.97 23.30
N LYS A 70 -14.47 -0.50 24.50
CA LYS A 70 -14.60 -1.34 25.70
C LYS A 70 -15.74 -2.36 25.64
N ASP A 71 -16.76 -2.09 24.82
CA ASP A 71 -17.88 -3.01 24.62
C ASP A 71 -17.55 -4.08 23.55
N ILE A 72 -16.43 -3.90 22.83
CA ILE A 72 -15.96 -4.78 21.75
C ILE A 72 -14.82 -5.69 22.24
N CYS A 73 -13.91 -5.16 23.05
CA CYS A 73 -12.73 -5.87 23.56
C CYS A 73 -12.42 -5.44 25.00
N GLU A 74 -11.89 -6.37 25.82
CA GLU A 74 -11.58 -6.15 27.24
C GLU A 74 -10.45 -5.12 27.46
N ASP A 75 -9.42 -5.11 26.62
CA ASP A 75 -8.28 -4.17 26.70
C ASP A 75 -8.10 -3.40 25.38
N PRO A 76 -8.95 -2.40 25.11
CA PRO A 76 -8.87 -1.64 23.87
C PRO A 76 -7.64 -0.72 23.88
N ARG A 77 -6.72 -0.96 22.96
CA ARG A 77 -5.51 -0.15 22.74
C ARG A 77 -5.59 0.56 21.40
N LEU A 78 -5.05 1.77 21.34
CA LEU A 78 -4.97 2.53 20.09
C LEU A 78 -3.91 1.94 19.14
N PHE A 79 -2.82 1.41 19.71
CA PHE A 79 -1.75 0.74 19.00
C PHE A 79 -1.38 -0.54 19.77
N VAL A 80 -1.22 -1.64 19.05
CA VAL A 80 -0.73 -2.92 19.57
C VAL A 80 0.54 -3.23 18.78
N ASP A 81 1.69 -3.30 19.44
CA ASP A 81 3.00 -3.57 18.84
C ASP A 81 3.47 -2.57 17.74
N GLY A 82 2.93 -1.35 17.74
CA GLY A 82 3.32 -0.27 16.83
C GLY A 82 2.20 0.15 15.86
N ILE A 83 2.56 0.85 14.79
CA ILE A 83 1.67 1.14 13.67
C ILE A 83 2.17 0.32 12.48
N SER A 84 1.42 -0.72 12.08
CA SER A 84 1.71 -1.50 10.88
C SER A 84 0.66 -1.25 9.82
N SER A 85 1.09 -1.20 8.55
CA SER A 85 0.18 -1.24 7.40
C SER A 85 -0.68 -2.50 7.35
N HIS A 86 -0.30 -3.55 8.09
CA HIS A 86 -1.01 -4.83 8.16
C HIS A 86 -2.18 -4.82 9.17
N ASP A 87 -2.30 -3.78 10.01
CA ASP A 87 -3.34 -3.69 11.04
C ASP A 87 -4.69 -3.17 10.50
N LEU A 88 -4.71 -2.73 9.23
CA LEU A 88 -5.85 -2.06 8.63
C LEU A 88 -6.70 -3.03 7.82
N HIS A 89 -7.82 -3.47 8.39
CA HIS A 89 -8.87 -4.17 7.65
C HIS A 89 -9.98 -3.19 7.24
N GLN A 90 -10.32 -3.20 5.95
CA GLN A 90 -11.32 -2.32 5.35
C GLN A 90 -12.75 -2.54 5.90
N GLY A 91 -13.03 -3.72 6.46
CA GLY A 91 -14.38 -4.11 6.85
C GLY A 91 -15.32 -4.28 5.65
N GLN A 92 -16.58 -4.65 5.91
CA GLN A 92 -17.54 -5.00 4.83
C GLN A 92 -18.09 -3.80 4.05
N VAL A 93 -17.98 -2.58 4.59
CA VAL A 93 -18.54 -1.34 4.00
C VAL A 93 -17.42 -0.30 3.81
N GLY A 94 -16.23 -0.74 3.40
CA GLY A 94 -15.07 0.12 3.51
C GLY A 94 -14.71 0.90 2.25
N ASN A 95 -14.04 2.03 2.50
CA ASN A 95 -13.44 2.91 1.52
C ASN A 95 -11.97 2.52 1.30
N CYS A 96 -11.67 1.74 0.25
CA CYS A 96 -10.31 1.27 -0.03
C CYS A 96 -9.27 2.39 -0.15
N TRP A 97 -9.69 3.58 -0.61
CA TRP A 97 -8.86 4.77 -0.68
C TRP A 97 -8.47 5.31 0.71
N PHE A 98 -9.32 5.17 1.71
CA PHE A 98 -9.04 5.59 3.09
C PHE A 98 -8.04 4.64 3.75
N VAL A 99 -8.23 3.33 3.59
CA VAL A 99 -7.29 2.31 4.10
C VAL A 99 -5.92 2.46 3.46
N ALA A 100 -5.85 2.68 2.14
CA ALA A 100 -4.59 2.94 1.44
C ALA A 100 -3.90 4.22 1.92
N ALA A 101 -4.67 5.28 2.20
CA ALA A 101 -4.14 6.53 2.75
C ALA A 101 -3.60 6.34 4.18
N CYS A 102 -4.32 5.62 5.05
CA CYS A 102 -3.86 5.30 6.40
C CYS A 102 -2.62 4.38 6.39
N SER A 103 -2.56 3.41 5.48
CA SER A 103 -1.39 2.54 5.27
C SER A 103 -0.16 3.33 4.79
N SER A 104 -0.36 4.29 3.89
CA SER A 104 0.70 5.20 3.44
C SER A 104 1.15 6.18 4.54
N LEU A 105 0.25 6.58 5.44
CA LEU A 105 0.60 7.41 6.59
C LEU A 105 1.38 6.60 7.63
N ALA A 106 0.97 5.36 7.88
CA ALA A 106 1.62 4.40 8.77
C ALA A 106 3.07 4.11 8.39
N SER A 107 3.39 4.04 7.09
CA SER A 107 4.74 3.71 6.60
C SER A 107 5.79 4.81 6.82
N ARG A 108 5.39 6.01 7.22
CA ARG A 108 6.30 7.14 7.45
C ARG A 108 6.14 7.69 8.86
N GLU A 109 7.01 7.26 9.78
CA GLU A 109 7.02 7.69 11.18
C GLU A 109 7.02 9.21 11.35
N SER A 110 7.78 9.93 10.54
CA SER A 110 7.86 11.39 10.57
C SER A 110 6.59 12.12 10.13
N LEU A 111 5.57 11.45 9.60
CA LEU A 111 4.29 12.06 9.23
C LEU A 111 3.23 11.87 10.31
N TRP A 112 3.25 10.75 11.04
CA TRP A 112 2.32 10.54 12.17
C TRP A 112 2.91 10.95 13.52
N GLN A 113 4.24 11.00 13.67
CA GLN A 113 4.91 11.57 14.86
C GLN A 113 5.06 13.09 14.80
N LYS A 114 4.91 13.73 13.64
CA LYS A 114 4.97 15.21 13.48
C LYS A 114 3.67 15.90 13.93
N GLY A 115 3.19 15.43 15.08
CA GLY A 115 2.20 15.99 15.97
C GLY A 115 2.66 15.81 17.43
N GLY A 116 3.87 16.28 17.75
CA GLY A 116 4.35 16.38 19.14
C GLY A 116 5.85 16.20 19.30
N ALA A 117 6.60 17.30 19.39
CA ALA A 117 7.94 17.30 19.97
C ALA A 117 7.85 17.27 21.51
N ASP A 118 8.92 16.76 22.13
CA ASP A 118 9.28 16.69 23.55
C ASP A 118 8.74 15.53 24.38
N GLY A 119 9.66 14.69 24.85
CA GLY A 119 9.43 13.39 25.46
C GLY A 119 8.63 13.36 26.76
N ALA A 120 7.91 12.27 26.94
CA ALA A 120 7.59 11.58 28.18
C ALA A 120 6.68 10.41 27.79
N ALA A 121 7.10 9.20 28.15
CA ALA A 121 6.29 8.00 28.05
C ALA A 121 4.99 8.17 28.88
N GLU A 122 3.95 7.47 28.44
CA GLU A 122 2.58 7.45 28.99
C GLU A 122 1.67 8.64 28.63
N HIS A 123 0.52 8.28 28.03
CA HIS A 123 -0.64 9.13 27.76
C HIS A 123 -0.44 10.32 26.81
N ARG A 124 -0.34 10.07 25.50
CA ARG A 124 -0.52 11.12 24.48
C ARG A 124 -1.54 10.75 23.43
N ALA A 125 -2.69 11.41 23.52
CA ALA A 125 -3.69 11.46 22.46
C ALA A 125 -3.10 12.31 21.32
N LEU A 126 -2.75 11.66 20.21
CA LEU A 126 -2.18 12.26 19.00
C LEU A 126 -3.10 13.34 18.45
N SER A 127 -2.61 14.57 18.25
CA SER A 127 -3.28 15.62 17.47
C SER A 127 -3.48 15.20 16.01
N LEU A 128 -4.58 14.52 15.74
CA LEU A 128 -5.03 14.17 14.41
C LEU A 128 -5.81 15.35 13.78
N PRO A 129 -5.96 15.44 12.45
CA PRO A 129 -6.90 16.38 11.82
C PRO A 129 -8.33 16.10 12.32
N GLY A 130 -9.18 17.13 12.44
CA GLY A 130 -10.51 17.05 13.07
C GLY A 130 -11.42 15.91 12.59
N SER A 131 -11.25 15.45 11.34
CA SER A 131 -11.98 14.32 10.76
C SER A 131 -11.55 12.94 11.27
N MET A 132 -10.28 12.77 11.68
CA MET A 132 -9.74 11.47 12.11
C MET A 132 -9.92 11.22 13.62
N TRP A 133 -10.16 12.28 14.41
CA TRP A 133 -10.52 12.16 15.83
C TRP A 133 -11.90 11.56 16.07
N ARG A 134 -12.84 11.82 15.17
CA ARG A 134 -14.23 11.31 15.22
C ARG A 134 -14.28 9.77 15.19
N LEU A 135 -13.29 9.15 14.53
CA LEU A 135 -13.09 7.70 14.53
C LEU A 135 -12.51 7.20 15.87
N ALA A 136 -11.54 7.88 16.47
CA ALA A 136 -10.86 7.38 17.68
C ALA A 136 -11.70 7.44 18.98
N THR A 137 -12.69 8.33 19.07
CA THR A 137 -13.50 8.54 20.29
C THR A 137 -15.00 8.33 20.12
N GLY A 138 -15.47 8.17 18.87
CA GLY A 138 -16.83 7.76 18.55
C GLY A 138 -17.02 6.24 18.65
N PRO A 139 -18.27 5.76 18.68
CA PRO A 139 -18.52 4.33 18.59
C PRO A 139 -18.05 3.81 17.22
N TRP A 140 -17.32 2.70 17.21
CA TRP A 140 -16.90 2.04 15.98
C TRP A 140 -18.02 1.12 15.50
N THR A 141 -18.22 1.07 14.18
CA THR A 141 -19.19 0.16 13.56
C THR A 141 -18.56 -1.23 13.43
N HIS A 142 -19.22 -2.25 14.00
CA HIS A 142 -18.85 -3.65 13.79
C HIS A 142 -20.01 -4.40 13.14
N LEU A 143 -19.75 -5.06 12.02
CA LEU A 143 -20.69 -5.97 11.35
C LEU A 143 -20.18 -7.40 11.56
N GLN A 144 -20.82 -8.17 12.45
CA GLN A 144 -20.43 -9.55 12.73
C GLN A 144 -21.43 -10.53 12.12
N ARG A 145 -20.95 -11.46 11.28
CA ARG A 145 -21.62 -12.73 11.02
C ARG A 145 -20.73 -13.85 11.55
N GLU A 146 -21.34 -14.72 12.33
CA GLU A 146 -20.74 -15.81 13.08
C GLU A 146 -20.10 -16.86 12.16
N GLY A 147 -18.84 -17.23 12.44
CA GLY A 147 -18.06 -18.14 11.60
C GLY A 147 -16.67 -18.41 12.16
N SER A 148 -16.59 -19.34 13.11
CA SER A 148 -15.38 -19.87 13.76
C SER A 148 -14.40 -20.59 12.81
N ARG A 149 -13.08 -20.43 13.03
CA ARG A 149 -11.96 -21.44 13.05
C ARG A 149 -10.56 -20.79 12.75
N PRO A 150 -9.39 -21.47 12.90
CA PRO A 150 -8.54 -21.34 14.10
C PRO A 150 -7.09 -20.90 13.81
N ARG A 151 -6.34 -20.59 14.88
CA ARG A 151 -4.90 -20.27 14.86
C ARG A 151 -4.02 -21.51 14.67
N LEU A 152 -2.94 -21.38 13.89
CA LEU A 152 -1.82 -22.33 13.84
C LEU A 152 -0.52 -21.65 14.31
N ARG A 153 0.27 -22.42 15.06
CA ARG A 153 1.47 -22.05 15.80
C ARG A 153 2.63 -22.82 15.17
N GLU A 154 3.69 -22.15 14.72
CA GLU A 154 4.91 -22.82 14.22
C GLU A 154 6.05 -22.81 15.26
N PRO A 155 6.87 -23.87 15.32
CA PRO A 155 7.97 -24.02 16.28
C PRO A 155 9.33 -23.53 15.75
N ARG A 156 10.23 -23.24 16.70
CA ARG A 156 11.62 -22.80 16.50
C ARG A 156 12.62 -23.96 16.39
N GLY A 157 13.71 -23.72 15.66
CA GLY A 157 15.07 -24.24 15.93
C GLY A 157 15.83 -24.74 14.69
N PRO A 158 17.18 -24.90 14.74
CA PRO A 158 18.20 -23.98 15.28
C PRO A 158 19.39 -23.73 14.30
N LEU A 159 20.32 -22.87 14.75
CA LEU A 159 21.56 -22.40 14.09
C LEU A 159 22.65 -23.46 13.83
N SER A 160 23.41 -23.31 12.73
CA SER A 160 24.85 -23.65 12.56
C SER A 160 25.37 -22.92 11.30
N SER A 161 26.28 -21.94 11.38
CA SER A 161 27.76 -21.94 11.52
C SER A 161 28.56 -22.29 10.25
N TRP A 162 29.11 -21.23 9.63
CA TRP A 162 30.35 -21.05 8.85
C TRP A 162 30.96 -22.18 8.02
N THR A 163 31.22 -21.90 6.73
CA THR A 163 32.49 -22.28 6.08
C THR A 163 32.88 -21.27 4.99
N LEU A 164 34.10 -20.75 5.10
CA LEU A 164 34.83 -20.02 4.05
C LEU A 164 35.07 -20.95 2.86
N ALA A 165 34.84 -20.46 1.63
CA ALA A 165 35.43 -21.04 0.43
C ALA A 165 36.23 -19.95 -0.29
N GLU A 166 37.52 -20.22 -0.43
CA GLU A 166 38.52 -19.43 -1.14
C GLU A 166 38.13 -19.17 -2.60
N GLN A 167 38.32 -17.92 -3.04
CA GLN A 167 38.30 -17.54 -4.45
C GLN A 167 39.71 -17.16 -4.90
N GLN A 168 40.20 -17.82 -5.96
CA GLN A 168 41.01 -17.18 -7.00
C GLN A 168 40.16 -17.24 -8.29
N PRO A 169 40.17 -16.18 -9.13
CA PRO A 169 41.15 -16.21 -10.23
C PRO A 169 41.67 -14.86 -10.77
N SER A 170 42.79 -15.03 -11.45
CA SER A 170 43.50 -14.25 -12.45
C SER A 170 42.68 -13.49 -13.52
N ALA A 171 43.32 -12.41 -14.00
CA ALA A 171 43.32 -11.79 -15.34
C ALA A 171 42.22 -10.77 -15.72
N MET A 172 42.65 -9.51 -15.59
CA MET A 172 42.31 -8.28 -16.34
C MET A 172 41.38 -8.38 -17.55
N ALA A 173 40.25 -7.66 -17.45
CA ALA A 173 39.74 -6.78 -18.49
C ALA A 173 39.29 -5.49 -17.80
N GLU A 174 39.87 -4.34 -18.17
CA GLU A 174 39.41 -3.05 -17.68
C GLU A 174 38.02 -2.74 -18.26
N ALA A 175 36.99 -3.00 -17.47
CA ALA A 175 35.68 -2.39 -17.61
C ALA A 175 35.59 -1.27 -16.56
N GLY A 176 35.12 -0.08 -16.96
CA GLY A 176 34.78 0.98 -16.00
C GLY A 176 33.84 0.44 -14.90
N PRO A 177 33.70 1.13 -13.75
CA PRO A 177 33.02 0.56 -12.59
C PRO A 177 31.61 0.09 -12.95
N GLN A 178 31.45 -1.23 -13.12
CA GLN A 178 30.17 -1.86 -13.37
C GLN A 178 29.37 -1.69 -12.08
N LYS A 179 28.33 -0.85 -12.14
CA LYS A 179 27.36 -0.76 -11.05
C LYS A 179 26.73 -2.14 -10.89
N PRO A 180 26.56 -2.63 -9.65
CA PRO A 180 25.96 -3.94 -9.46
C PRO A 180 24.52 -3.91 -9.98
N GLN A 181 24.20 -4.86 -10.86
CA GLN A 181 22.88 -4.98 -11.49
C GLN A 181 22.03 -6.01 -10.75
N LEU A 182 20.75 -5.69 -10.58
CA LEU A 182 19.73 -6.59 -10.06
C LEU A 182 18.76 -6.91 -11.19
N ASP A 183 18.70 -8.19 -11.53
CA ASP A 183 17.70 -8.73 -12.44
C ASP A 183 16.53 -9.28 -11.61
N MET A 184 15.32 -8.73 -11.81
CA MET A 184 14.12 -9.09 -11.07
C MET A 184 13.06 -9.65 -12.04
N PRO A 185 12.79 -10.97 -12.02
CA PRO A 185 11.86 -11.59 -12.96
C PRO A 185 10.40 -11.26 -12.65
N LEU A 186 9.61 -11.09 -13.71
CA LEU A 186 8.15 -11.12 -13.62
C LEU A 186 7.72 -12.58 -13.63
N VAL A 187 7.17 -13.04 -12.52
CA VAL A 187 6.71 -14.41 -12.31
C VAL A 187 5.21 -14.50 -12.56
N LEU A 188 4.75 -15.49 -13.31
CA LEU A 188 3.32 -15.75 -13.52
C LEU A 188 2.66 -16.09 -12.17
N ASP A 189 1.60 -15.36 -11.82
CA ASP A 189 0.78 -15.64 -10.63
C ASP A 189 -0.44 -16.45 -11.06
N GLU A 190 -0.28 -17.78 -11.06
CA GLU A 190 -1.32 -18.72 -11.53
C GLU A 190 -2.58 -18.66 -10.66
N ASP A 191 -2.41 -18.57 -9.34
CA ASP A 191 -3.51 -18.57 -8.37
C ASP A 191 -4.35 -17.30 -8.50
N LEU A 192 -3.72 -16.13 -8.56
CA LEU A 192 -4.44 -14.87 -8.74
C LEU A 192 -5.07 -14.77 -10.13
N THR A 193 -4.36 -15.24 -11.17
CA THR A 193 -4.93 -15.34 -12.52
C THR A 193 -6.19 -16.20 -12.52
N LYS A 194 -6.14 -17.37 -11.87
CA LYS A 194 -7.28 -18.29 -11.75
C LYS A 194 -8.42 -17.67 -10.94
N GLN A 195 -8.13 -17.02 -9.81
CA GLN A 195 -9.12 -16.30 -9.01
C GLN A 195 -9.87 -15.25 -9.84
N MET A 196 -9.13 -14.44 -10.61
CA MET A 196 -9.73 -13.42 -11.45
C MET A 196 -10.55 -14.01 -12.61
N ARG A 197 -10.16 -15.16 -13.19
CA ARG A 197 -10.97 -15.87 -14.19
C ARG A 197 -12.26 -16.44 -13.59
N LEU A 198 -12.18 -17.07 -12.42
CA LEU A 198 -13.35 -17.59 -11.70
C LEU A 198 -14.34 -16.48 -11.35
N ARG A 199 -13.87 -15.26 -11.05
CA ARG A 199 -14.74 -14.09 -10.85
C ARG A 199 -15.57 -13.78 -12.09
N VAL A 200 -14.97 -13.82 -13.29
CA VAL A 200 -15.67 -13.60 -14.56
C VAL A 200 -16.71 -14.69 -14.81
N GLU A 201 -16.35 -15.95 -14.59
CA GLU A 201 -17.25 -17.10 -14.75
C GLU A 201 -18.42 -17.04 -13.76
N SER A 202 -18.16 -16.73 -12.49
CA SER A 202 -19.18 -16.60 -11.45
C SER A 202 -20.21 -15.52 -11.79
N LEU A 203 -19.77 -14.37 -12.32
CA LEU A 203 -20.69 -13.30 -12.75
C LEU A 203 -21.60 -13.77 -13.89
N LYS A 204 -21.04 -14.47 -14.88
CA LYS A 204 -21.79 -15.02 -16.01
C LYS A 204 -22.81 -16.08 -15.56
N GLN A 205 -22.38 -17.01 -14.70
CA GLN A 205 -23.25 -18.10 -14.20
C GLN A 205 -24.41 -17.57 -13.36
N ARG A 206 -24.19 -16.50 -12.58
CA ARG A 206 -25.22 -15.90 -11.72
C ARG A 206 -26.06 -14.83 -12.42
N GLY A 207 -25.70 -14.43 -13.64
CA GLY A 207 -26.34 -13.31 -14.33
C GLY A 207 -26.12 -11.96 -13.63
N GLU A 208 -25.08 -11.85 -12.80
CA GLU A 208 -24.75 -10.64 -12.05
C GLU A 208 -23.94 -9.67 -12.92
N LYS A 209 -24.15 -8.37 -12.70
CA LYS A 209 -23.29 -7.35 -13.29
C LYS A 209 -22.02 -7.21 -12.47
N ARG A 210 -20.89 -6.95 -13.14
CA ARG A 210 -19.66 -6.53 -12.48
C ARG A 210 -19.89 -5.25 -11.66
N GLN A 211 -19.06 -5.03 -10.65
CA GLN A 211 -19.04 -3.77 -9.92
C GLN A 211 -18.64 -2.63 -10.88
N ASP A 212 -19.16 -1.43 -10.61
CA ASP A 212 -18.82 -0.26 -11.42
C ASP A 212 -17.31 0.03 -11.37
N GLY A 213 -16.72 0.22 -12.55
CA GLY A 213 -15.27 0.36 -12.72
C GLY A 213 -14.42 -0.92 -12.59
N GLU A 214 -15.00 -2.07 -12.25
CA GLU A 214 -14.28 -3.35 -12.06
C GLU A 214 -13.59 -3.81 -13.36
N LYS A 215 -12.29 -4.09 -13.27
CA LYS A 215 -11.47 -4.66 -14.34
C LYS A 215 -11.57 -6.18 -14.27
N LEU A 216 -12.34 -6.73 -15.21
CA LEU A 216 -12.41 -8.17 -15.44
C LEU A 216 -11.21 -8.62 -16.30
N LEU A 217 -10.61 -9.75 -15.93
CA LEU A 217 -9.50 -10.34 -16.66
C LEU A 217 -9.99 -10.92 -18.00
N ARG A 218 -9.35 -10.53 -19.11
CA ARG A 218 -9.63 -11.09 -20.44
C ARG A 218 -8.96 -12.46 -20.59
N PRO A 219 -9.42 -13.32 -21.52
CA PRO A 219 -8.82 -14.64 -21.72
C PRO A 219 -7.33 -14.59 -22.08
N ALA A 220 -6.95 -13.61 -22.90
CA ALA A 220 -5.57 -13.37 -23.33
C ALA A 220 -4.74 -12.55 -22.31
N GLU A 221 -5.25 -12.33 -21.09
CA GLU A 221 -4.52 -11.66 -20.03
C GLU A 221 -4.13 -12.67 -18.94
N ALA A 222 -2.95 -12.45 -18.34
CA ALA A 222 -2.52 -13.14 -17.15
C ALA A 222 -1.89 -12.16 -16.15
N VAL A 223 -1.95 -12.51 -14.87
CA VAL A 223 -1.38 -11.70 -13.79
C VAL A 223 0.05 -12.14 -13.56
N TYR A 224 0.96 -11.18 -13.52
CA TYR A 224 2.36 -11.38 -13.18
C TYR A 224 2.71 -10.62 -11.91
N ARG A 225 3.66 -11.15 -11.17
CA ARG A 225 4.16 -10.63 -9.90
C ARG A 225 5.65 -10.32 -10.03
N LEU A 226 6.04 -9.17 -9.52
CA LEU A 226 7.44 -8.77 -9.35
C LEU A 226 7.70 -8.59 -7.85
N ASP A 227 8.70 -9.30 -7.34
CA ASP A 227 9.17 -9.14 -5.97
C ASP A 227 10.44 -8.28 -5.96
N PHE A 228 10.35 -7.07 -5.40
CA PHE A 228 11.48 -6.18 -5.21
C PHE A 228 12.40 -6.72 -4.11
N ILE A 229 13.50 -7.36 -4.53
CA ILE A 229 14.54 -7.89 -3.65
C ILE A 229 15.20 -6.77 -2.83
N GLN A 230 15.25 -5.57 -3.39
CA GLN A 230 15.71 -4.34 -2.77
C GLN A 230 14.73 -3.21 -3.12
N GLN A 231 14.37 -2.35 -2.15
CA GLN A 231 13.36 -1.28 -2.37
C GLN A 231 13.95 0.12 -2.48
N GLN A 232 15.20 0.31 -2.07
CA GLN A 232 15.88 1.60 -2.05
C GLN A 232 17.08 1.56 -2.97
N LYS A 233 17.48 2.72 -3.51
CA LYS A 233 18.65 2.84 -4.39
C LYS A 233 18.57 1.95 -5.64
N LEU A 234 17.36 1.78 -6.17
CA LEU A 234 17.17 1.19 -7.48
C LEU A 234 17.13 2.31 -8.52
N GLN A 235 17.89 2.13 -9.60
CA GLN A 235 17.76 2.91 -10.82
C GLN A 235 17.39 1.97 -11.94
N PHE A 236 16.23 2.17 -12.56
CA PHE A 236 15.83 1.40 -13.74
C PHE A 236 16.91 1.53 -14.84
N GLU A 237 17.32 0.39 -15.40
CA GLU A 237 18.27 0.32 -16.50
C GLU A 237 17.55 -0.06 -17.79
N ARG A 238 16.85 -1.20 -17.80
CA ARG A 238 16.13 -1.69 -18.97
C ARG A 238 15.10 -2.76 -18.61
N TRP A 239 14.18 -2.98 -19.54
CA TRP A 239 13.39 -4.21 -19.59
C TRP A 239 14.21 -5.31 -20.26
N ASP A 240 14.14 -6.53 -19.73
CA ASP A 240 14.66 -7.72 -20.39
C ASP A 240 13.48 -8.65 -20.71
N VAL A 241 12.94 -8.48 -21.91
CA VAL A 241 11.71 -9.16 -22.37
C VAL A 241 12.01 -9.91 -23.64
N VAL A 242 11.78 -11.22 -23.61
CA VAL A 242 12.05 -12.14 -24.71
C VAL A 242 10.80 -12.97 -24.99
N LEU A 243 10.44 -13.04 -26.27
CA LEU A 243 9.43 -13.95 -26.81
C LEU A 243 10.10 -15.05 -27.63
N ASP A 244 9.80 -16.32 -27.32
CA ASP A 244 10.33 -17.47 -28.06
C ASP A 244 9.73 -17.63 -29.47
N LYS A 245 8.59 -16.97 -29.73
CA LYS A 245 7.86 -16.97 -30.99
C LYS A 245 7.48 -15.55 -31.42
N PRO A 246 7.23 -15.33 -32.72
CA PRO A 246 6.67 -14.08 -33.21
C PRO A 246 5.34 -13.76 -32.54
N GLY A 247 5.12 -12.47 -32.24
CA GLY A 247 3.91 -11.99 -31.60
C GLY A 247 4.15 -10.75 -30.77
N LYS A 248 3.17 -10.39 -29.94
CA LYS A 248 3.16 -9.15 -29.16
C LYS A 248 2.72 -9.40 -27.73
N VAL A 249 3.32 -8.71 -26.77
CA VAL A 249 2.86 -8.65 -25.39
C VAL A 249 2.75 -7.19 -24.94
N THR A 250 1.78 -6.92 -24.07
CA THR A 250 1.59 -5.62 -23.44
C THR A 250 1.63 -5.80 -21.92
N ILE A 251 2.61 -5.18 -21.28
CA ILE A 251 2.83 -5.20 -19.84
C ILE A 251 2.24 -3.92 -19.23
N THR A 252 1.18 -4.08 -18.44
CA THR A 252 0.50 -2.99 -17.75
C THR A 252 0.69 -3.14 -16.26
N GLY A 253 1.32 -2.16 -15.61
CA GLY A 253 1.45 -2.14 -14.16
C GLY A 253 0.11 -1.91 -13.46
N THR A 254 -0.01 -2.37 -12.23
CA THR A 254 -1.13 -2.02 -11.35
C THR A 254 -0.67 -1.10 -10.23
N SER A 255 -1.59 -0.28 -9.73
CA SER A 255 -1.35 0.62 -8.60
C SER A 255 -0.84 -0.17 -7.39
N GLN A 256 0.20 0.36 -6.73
CA GLN A 256 0.75 -0.24 -5.51
C GLN A 256 -0.24 -0.22 -4.32
N ASN A 257 -1.36 0.48 -4.45
CA ASN A 257 -2.45 0.51 -3.47
C ASN A 257 -3.47 -0.62 -3.68
N TRP A 258 -3.45 -1.32 -4.81
CA TRP A 258 -4.34 -2.45 -5.05
C TRP A 258 -3.83 -3.70 -4.35
N THR A 259 -4.62 -4.25 -3.43
CA THR A 259 -4.29 -5.51 -2.73
C THR A 259 -5.24 -6.61 -3.24
N PRO A 260 -4.72 -7.61 -3.98
CA PRO A 260 -5.57 -8.63 -4.62
C PRO A 260 -6.42 -9.45 -3.64
N ASP A 261 -5.95 -9.65 -2.41
CA ASP A 261 -6.66 -10.39 -1.36
C ASP A 261 -7.86 -9.62 -0.79
N LEU A 262 -7.89 -8.30 -0.95
CA LEU A 262 -8.89 -7.43 -0.32
C LEU A 262 -9.96 -6.95 -1.30
N THR A 263 -9.60 -6.68 -2.55
CA THR A 263 -10.50 -6.03 -3.51
C THR A 263 -10.30 -6.54 -4.94
N ASN A 264 -11.38 -6.61 -5.70
CA ASN A 264 -11.30 -6.77 -7.16
C ASN A 264 -10.54 -5.60 -7.78
N LEU A 265 -9.76 -5.88 -8.83
CA LEU A 265 -9.01 -4.87 -9.56
C LEU A 265 -9.97 -3.86 -10.22
N MET A 266 -9.64 -2.57 -10.13
CA MET A 266 -10.39 -1.49 -10.79
C MET A 266 -9.65 -1.01 -12.02
N THR A 267 -10.39 -0.61 -13.06
CA THR A 267 -9.81 -0.11 -14.32
C THR A 267 -8.90 1.10 -14.09
N ARG A 268 -9.27 2.00 -13.18
CA ARG A 268 -8.47 3.17 -12.78
C ARG A 268 -7.16 2.84 -12.05
N GLN A 269 -6.97 1.58 -11.61
CA GLN A 269 -5.75 1.14 -10.94
C GLN A 269 -4.72 0.61 -11.94
N LEU A 270 -5.05 0.53 -13.23
CA LEU A 270 -4.08 0.24 -14.28
C LEU A 270 -3.21 1.47 -14.52
N LEU A 271 -1.91 1.27 -14.54
CA LEU A 271 -0.94 2.33 -14.78
C LEU A 271 -0.80 2.58 -16.28
N ASP A 272 -0.65 3.86 -16.62
CA ASP A 272 -0.37 4.36 -17.96
C ASP A 272 0.91 5.21 -17.88
N PRO A 273 1.89 5.07 -18.80
CA PRO A 273 1.83 4.22 -20.00
C PRO A 273 2.09 2.74 -19.72
N ALA A 274 1.72 1.88 -20.68
CA ALA A 274 2.03 0.46 -20.69
C ALA A 274 3.21 0.16 -21.64
N ALA A 275 4.06 -0.80 -21.28
CA ALA A 275 5.16 -1.24 -22.13
C ALA A 275 4.68 -2.34 -23.09
N ILE A 276 4.97 -2.19 -24.38
CA ILE A 276 4.55 -3.08 -25.45
C ILE A 276 5.81 -3.61 -26.14
N PHE A 277 5.92 -4.93 -26.19
CA PHE A 277 7.04 -5.63 -26.80
C PHE A 277 6.52 -6.55 -27.90
N TRP A 278 7.21 -6.61 -29.03
CA TRP A 278 6.84 -7.52 -30.12
C TRP A 278 8.06 -8.10 -30.84
N ARG A 279 7.85 -9.28 -31.40
CA ARG A 279 8.78 -9.97 -32.28
C ARG A 279 8.10 -10.22 -33.62
N LYS A 280 8.73 -9.81 -34.72
CA LYS A 280 8.24 -10.04 -36.08
C LYS A 280 8.57 -11.46 -36.54
N GLU A 281 7.85 -11.99 -37.52
CA GLU A 281 8.11 -13.34 -38.06
C GLU A 281 9.48 -13.45 -38.72
N ASP A 282 9.90 -12.41 -39.42
CA ASP A 282 11.16 -12.39 -40.18
C ASP A 282 12.37 -11.95 -39.35
N SER A 283 12.23 -11.81 -38.02
CA SER A 283 13.27 -11.25 -37.15
C SER A 283 13.34 -11.96 -35.79
N GLU A 284 14.55 -12.28 -35.38
CA GLU A 284 14.85 -12.70 -34.00
C GLU A 284 14.92 -11.51 -33.04
N ALA A 285 14.98 -10.28 -33.55
CA ALA A 285 15.07 -9.08 -32.72
C ALA A 285 13.70 -8.72 -32.10
N MET A 286 13.74 -8.36 -30.82
CA MET A 286 12.62 -7.76 -30.09
C MET A 286 12.58 -6.26 -30.40
N ASP A 287 11.40 -5.77 -30.75
CA ASP A 287 11.08 -4.35 -30.87
C ASP A 287 10.13 -3.95 -29.72
N TRP A 288 10.13 -2.68 -29.31
CA TRP A 288 9.23 -2.17 -28.27
C TRP A 288 8.92 -0.68 -28.42
N ASN A 289 7.90 -0.20 -27.71
CA ASN A 289 7.59 1.24 -27.63
C ASN A 289 8.56 1.95 -26.66
N GLU A 290 9.73 2.34 -27.17
CA GLU A 290 10.86 2.84 -26.38
C GLU A 290 10.49 3.93 -25.36
N ALA A 291 9.80 4.99 -25.77
CA ALA A 291 9.47 6.10 -24.89
C ALA A 291 8.57 5.69 -23.70
N ASP A 292 7.47 4.99 -23.98
CA ASP A 292 6.52 4.52 -22.98
C ASP A 292 7.13 3.46 -22.05
N ALA A 293 7.92 2.53 -22.61
CA ALA A 293 8.57 1.48 -21.85
C ALA A 293 9.64 2.05 -20.91
N GLN A 294 10.39 3.06 -21.37
CA GLN A 294 11.36 3.79 -20.56
C GLN A 294 10.65 4.57 -19.43
N GLU A 295 9.62 5.35 -19.73
CA GLU A 295 8.86 6.10 -18.72
C GLU A 295 8.26 5.16 -17.67
N PHE A 296 7.66 4.05 -18.11
CA PHE A 296 7.07 3.08 -17.20
C PHE A 296 8.14 2.41 -16.32
N GLY A 297 9.29 2.04 -16.91
CA GLY A 297 10.43 1.46 -16.20
C GLY A 297 10.99 2.38 -15.11
N GLU A 298 11.20 3.66 -15.41
CA GLU A 298 11.70 4.64 -14.45
C GLU A 298 10.79 4.75 -13.22
N ARG A 299 9.47 4.72 -13.43
CA ARG A 299 8.47 4.76 -12.36
C ARG A 299 8.52 3.55 -11.44
N LEU A 300 9.00 2.38 -11.89
CA LEU A 300 9.15 1.20 -11.03
C LEU A 300 10.07 1.46 -9.84
N SER A 301 11.10 2.30 -10.02
CA SER A 301 12.04 2.67 -8.96
C SER A 301 11.35 3.38 -7.79
N ASP A 302 10.33 4.20 -8.07
CA ASP A 302 9.52 4.86 -7.05
C ASP A 302 8.43 3.94 -6.48
N LEU A 303 7.83 3.09 -7.31
CA LEU A 303 6.82 2.11 -6.88
C LEU A 303 7.40 1.04 -5.96
N ALA A 304 8.68 0.69 -6.13
CA ALA A 304 9.42 -0.22 -5.25
C ALA A 304 9.50 0.29 -3.80
N LYS A 305 9.53 1.62 -3.62
CA LYS A 305 9.60 2.26 -2.29
C LYS A 305 8.28 2.11 -1.50
N ILE A 306 7.16 1.86 -2.19
CA ILE A 306 5.83 1.75 -1.57
C ILE A 306 5.64 0.38 -0.92
N ARG A 307 5.91 -0.70 -1.65
CA ARG A 307 5.77 -2.09 -1.18
C ARG A 307 6.70 -3.04 -1.93
N LYS A 308 6.98 -4.19 -1.31
CA LYS A 308 7.92 -5.20 -1.84
C LYS A 308 7.39 -5.97 -3.05
N VAL A 309 6.08 -6.01 -3.26
CA VAL A 309 5.46 -6.80 -4.33
C VAL A 309 4.73 -5.85 -5.27
N MET A 310 4.83 -6.04 -6.57
CA MET A 310 4.02 -5.34 -7.56
C MET A 310 3.38 -6.32 -8.52
N TYR A 311 2.13 -6.07 -8.88
CA TYR A 311 1.39 -6.89 -9.82
C TYR A 311 1.27 -6.20 -11.18
N PHE A 312 1.25 -6.99 -12.22
CA PHE A 312 1.15 -6.59 -13.61
C PHE A 312 0.06 -7.40 -14.29
N LEU A 313 -0.63 -6.79 -15.23
CA LEU A 313 -1.42 -7.49 -16.23
C LEU A 313 -0.63 -7.56 -17.51
N ILE A 314 -0.32 -8.77 -17.95
CA ILE A 314 0.29 -9.00 -19.26
C ILE A 314 -0.79 -9.48 -20.22
N THR A 315 -0.99 -8.73 -21.30
CA THR A 315 -1.87 -9.09 -22.41
C THR A 315 -1.03 -9.75 -23.49
N PHE A 316 -1.42 -10.95 -23.89
CA PHE A 316 -0.77 -11.72 -24.96
C PHE A 316 -1.51 -11.49 -26.28
N GLY A 317 -0.76 -11.22 -27.34
CA GLY A 317 -1.26 -11.20 -28.70
C GLY A 317 -1.60 -12.61 -29.20
N GLU A 318 -2.23 -12.67 -30.37
CA GLU A 318 -2.57 -13.95 -30.99
C GLU A 318 -1.33 -14.83 -31.19
N GLY A 319 -1.45 -16.11 -30.85
CA GLY A 319 -0.36 -17.10 -30.99
C GLY A 319 0.70 -17.09 -29.88
N VAL A 320 0.63 -16.16 -28.93
CA VAL A 320 1.55 -16.09 -27.78
C VAL A 320 0.83 -16.48 -26.49
N GLU A 321 1.50 -17.28 -25.67
CA GLU A 321 1.03 -17.70 -24.36
C GLU A 321 2.06 -17.38 -23.27
N PRO A 322 1.69 -17.45 -21.98
CA PRO A 322 2.64 -17.24 -20.87
C PRO A 322 3.92 -18.08 -20.96
N ALA A 323 3.86 -19.29 -21.51
CA ALA A 323 5.01 -20.17 -21.70
C ALA A 323 6.05 -19.62 -22.69
N ASN A 324 5.63 -18.70 -23.57
CA ASN A 324 6.46 -18.10 -24.61
C ASN A 324 7.22 -16.86 -24.14
N LEU A 325 6.90 -16.35 -22.95
CA LEU A 325 7.40 -15.09 -22.42
C LEU A 325 8.40 -15.32 -21.30
N LYS A 326 9.58 -14.72 -21.44
CA LYS A 326 10.51 -14.45 -20.34
C LYS A 326 10.60 -12.95 -20.17
N ALA A 327 10.25 -12.45 -18.99
CA ALA A 327 10.25 -11.02 -18.71
C ALA A 327 10.90 -10.76 -17.35
N SER A 328 11.81 -9.79 -17.31
CA SER A 328 12.39 -9.26 -16.09
C SER A 328 12.70 -7.78 -16.23
N VAL A 329 12.97 -7.14 -15.09
CA VAL A 329 13.37 -5.75 -15.02
C VAL A 329 14.77 -5.68 -14.43
N VAL A 330 15.66 -4.99 -15.13
CA VAL A 330 17.04 -4.80 -14.71
C VAL A 330 17.16 -3.42 -14.05
N PHE A 331 17.69 -3.42 -12.83
CA PHE A 331 18.00 -2.21 -12.07
C PHE A 331 19.50 -2.13 -11.78
N ASN A 332 20.07 -0.93 -11.84
CA ASN A 332 21.37 -0.65 -11.23
C ASN A 332 21.16 -0.35 -9.73
N GLN A 333 22.02 -0.89 -8.88
CA GLN A 333 22.13 -0.48 -7.48
C GLN A 333 22.93 0.81 -7.37
N LEU A 334 22.35 1.82 -6.73
CA LEU A 334 22.96 3.13 -6.43
C LEU A 334 23.66 3.19 -5.07
#